data_AF-A0A7Z8QVI4-F1
#
_entry.id   AF-A0A7Z8QVI4-F1
#
_cell.length_a   1.000
_cell.length_b   1.000
_cell.length_c   1.000
_cell.angle_alpha   90.00
_cell.angle_beta   90.00
_cell.angle_gamma   90.00
#
_symmetry.space_group_name_H-M   'P 1'
#
loop_
_entity.id
_entity.type
_entity.pdbx_description
1 polymer ?
#
loop_
_entity_poly.entity_id
_entity_poly.type
_entity_poly.pdbx_seq_one_letter_code
_entity_poly.pdbx_strand_id
1 'polypeptide(L)' 'MKKLIVLLMFLSFSVFAEPVNINKASADEIAASLNGVGDKKAQEIVKYPETLGAPCYLTKFR' A
#
# COMPACT_ATOMS: atom_id res chain seq x y z
N MET A 1 -7.21 -32.07 -22.01
CA MET A 1 -7.98 -31.46 -20.90
C MET A 1 -7.32 -31.70 -19.53
N LYS A 2 -7.19 -32.94 -19.04
CA LYS A 2 -6.66 -33.22 -17.68
C LYS A 2 -5.20 -32.82 -17.45
N LYS A 3 -4.34 -32.89 -18.48
CA LYS A 3 -2.93 -32.44 -18.41
C LYS A 3 -2.79 -30.93 -18.21
N LEU A 4 -3.74 -30.13 -18.71
CA LEU A 4 -3.72 -28.68 -18.58
C LEU A 4 -4.06 -28.25 -17.15
N ILE A 5 -5.00 -28.96 -16.51
CA ILE A 5 -5.38 -28.72 -15.11
C ILE A 5 -4.19 -28.93 -14.18
N VAL A 6 -3.42 -30.02 -14.37
CA VAL A 6 -2.22 -30.31 -13.58
C VAL A 6 -1.16 -29.22 -13.75
N LEU A 7 -0.98 -28.67 -14.97
CA LEU A 7 -0.03 -27.58 -15.22
C LEU A 7 -0.44 -26.29 -14.49
N LEU A 8 -1.73 -25.96 -14.46
CA LEU A 8 -2.25 -24.77 -13.80
C LEU A 8 -2.09 -24.79 -12.27
N MET A 9 -2.06 -25.97 -11.66
CA MET A 9 -1.87 -26.11 -10.21
C MET A 9 -0.46 -25.71 -9.73
N PHE A 10 0.52 -25.63 -10.62
CA PHE A 10 1.89 -25.20 -10.27
C PHE A 10 2.15 -23.70 -10.46
N LEU A 11 1.17 -22.92 -10.93
CA LEU A 11 1.33 -21.48 -11.23
C LEU A 11 1.04 -20.56 -10.02
N SER A 12 0.92 -21.11 -8.81
CA SER A 12 0.74 -20.30 -7.59
C SER A 12 2.06 -19.65 -7.17
N PHE A 13 2.25 -18.39 -7.57
CA PHE A 13 3.37 -17.56 -7.12
C PHE A 13 2.94 -16.69 -5.93
N SER A 14 3.76 -16.67 -4.87
CA SER A 14 3.60 -15.73 -3.77
C SER A 14 4.13 -14.36 -4.17
N VAL A 15 3.34 -13.31 -3.93
CA VAL A 15 3.79 -11.92 -4.02
C VAL A 15 4.50 -11.56 -2.72
N PHE A 16 5.76 -11.11 -2.82
CA PHE A 16 6.49 -10.50 -1.72
C PHE A 16 6.52 -8.99 -1.94
N ALA A 17 6.03 -8.23 -0.96
CA ALA A 17 6.11 -6.78 -0.93
C ALA A 17 6.85 -6.35 0.35
N GLU A 18 7.78 -5.42 0.23
CA GLU A 18 8.48 -4.87 1.37
C GLU A 18 7.57 -3.91 2.15
N PRO A 19 7.60 -3.95 3.49
CA PRO A 19 6.81 -3.02 4.31
C PRO A 19 7.38 -1.60 4.22
N VAL A 20 6.53 -0.61 3.94
CA VAL A 20 6.88 0.82 3.96
C VAL A 20 6.53 1.45 5.30
N ASN A 21 7.43 2.26 5.85
CA ASN A 21 7.18 3.01 7.09
C ASN A 21 6.60 4.39 6.78
N ILE A 22 5.28 4.56 6.96
CA ILE A 22 4.55 5.81 6.64
C ILE A 22 5.03 7.05 7.40
N ASN A 23 5.63 6.87 8.58
CA ASN A 23 6.09 7.98 9.43
C ASN A 23 7.49 8.47 9.06
N LYS A 24 8.17 7.78 8.15
CA LYS A 24 9.55 8.08 7.71
C LYS A 24 9.69 8.17 6.21
N ALA A 25 8.86 7.45 5.46
CA ALA A 25 8.92 7.39 4.01
C ALA A 25 8.52 8.73 3.39
N SER A 26 9.11 9.01 2.23
CA SER A 26 8.74 10.12 1.37
C SER A 26 7.37 9.90 0.71
N ALA A 27 6.77 10.98 0.20
CA ALA A 27 5.46 10.88 -0.45
C ALA A 27 5.52 9.96 -1.69
N ASP A 28 6.63 10.00 -2.44
CA ASP A 28 6.80 9.19 -3.64
C ASP A 28 6.93 7.70 -3.29
N GLU A 29 7.67 7.37 -2.21
CA GLU A 29 7.77 5.99 -1.70
C GLU A 29 6.40 5.46 -1.23
N ILE A 30 5.63 6.28 -0.52
CA ILE A 30 4.29 5.90 -0.06
C ILE A 30 3.34 5.65 -1.24
N ALA A 31 3.38 6.51 -2.26
CA ALA A 31 2.54 6.34 -3.46
C ALA A 31 2.93 5.11 -4.28
N ALA A 32 4.23 4.81 -4.36
CA ALA A 32 4.73 3.63 -5.08
C ALA A 32 4.44 2.32 -4.34
N SER A 33 4.53 2.32 -3.00
CA SER A 33 4.36 1.11 -2.18
C SER A 33 2.91 0.79 -1.82
N LEU A 34 2.00 1.79 -1.79
CA LEU A 34 0.62 1.59 -1.35
C LEU A 34 -0.39 1.70 -2.49
N ASN A 35 -0.97 0.55 -2.85
CA ASN A 35 -2.06 0.51 -3.81
C ASN A 35 -3.27 1.33 -3.32
N GLY A 36 -3.76 2.26 -4.15
CA GLY A 36 -4.89 3.15 -3.82
C GLY A 36 -4.49 4.49 -3.17
N VAL A 37 -3.19 4.69 -2.91
CA VAL A 37 -2.63 5.97 -2.45
C VAL A 37 -1.90 6.63 -3.61
N GLY A 38 -2.53 7.62 -4.25
CA GLY A 38 -1.87 8.45 -5.26
C GLY A 38 -1.12 9.63 -4.64
N ASP A 39 -0.32 10.32 -5.45
CA ASP A 39 0.59 11.39 -5.04
C ASP A 39 -0.06 12.43 -4.11
N LYS A 40 -1.28 12.88 -4.43
CA LYS A 40 -2.01 13.87 -3.61
C LYS A 40 -2.25 13.37 -2.18
N LYS A 41 -2.64 12.10 -2.04
CA LYS A 41 -2.89 11.49 -0.73
C LYS A 41 -1.58 11.23 0.00
N ALA A 42 -0.54 10.77 -0.71
CA ALA A 42 0.77 10.53 -0.12
C ALA A 42 1.41 11.83 0.41
N GLN A 43 1.28 12.93 -0.32
CA GLN A 43 1.71 14.24 0.12
C GLN A 43 0.96 14.72 1.37
N GLU A 44 -0.34 14.44 1.47
CA GLU A 44 -1.10 14.75 2.68
C GLU A 44 -0.60 13.93 3.86
N ILE A 45 -0.37 12.63 3.68
CA ILE A 45 0.15 11.73 4.74
C ILE A 45 1.47 12.25 5.30
N VAL A 46 2.43 12.64 4.44
CA VAL A 46 3.73 13.18 4.90
C VAL A 46 3.59 14.55 5.58
N LYS A 47 2.61 15.37 5.18
CA LYS A 47 2.37 16.69 5.78
C LYS A 47 1.81 16.62 7.20
N TYR A 48 1.18 15.50 7.58
CA TYR A 48 0.57 15.32 8.90
C TYR A 48 1.23 14.16 9.66
N PRO A 49 2.45 14.37 10.20
CA PRO A 49 3.08 13.38 11.06
C PRO A 49 2.27 13.16 12.34
N GLU A 50 2.06 11.89 12.73
CA GLU A 50 1.27 11.43 13.88
C GLU A 50 1.85 11.79 15.26
N THR A 51 2.67 12.83 15.39
CA THR A 51 3.20 13.28 16.70
C THR A 51 2.10 13.83 17.63
N LEU A 52 0.83 13.79 17.22
CA LEU A 52 -0.32 14.32 17.92
C LEU A 52 -1.51 13.33 18.02
N GLY A 53 -1.26 12.04 18.21
CA GLY A 53 -2.20 11.13 18.91
C GLY A 53 -3.65 11.00 18.40
N ALA A 54 -3.98 11.36 17.16
CA ALA A 54 -5.29 11.11 16.57
C ALA A 54 -5.19 11.03 15.03
N PRO A 55 -5.55 9.91 14.38
CA PRO A 55 -5.53 9.80 12.93
C PRO A 55 -6.74 10.52 12.33
N CYS A 56 -6.59 11.81 11.99
CA CYS A 56 -7.65 12.63 11.39
C CYS A 56 -7.71 12.51 9.85
N TYR A 57 -7.70 11.28 9.33
CA TYR A 57 -8.08 10.99 7.93
C TYR A 57 -9.32 10.10 7.81
N LEU A 58 -9.71 9.43 8.90
CA LEU A 58 -10.93 8.61 8.94
C LEU A 58 -12.22 9.44 9.07
N THR A 59 -12.12 10.76 9.21
CA THR A 59 -13.26 11.67 9.37
C THR A 59 -13.64 12.43 8.10
N LYS A 60 -12.84 12.36 7.02
CA LYS A 60 -13.04 13.17 5.80
C LYS A 60 -13.48 12.38 4.56
N PHE A 61 -13.58 11.05 4.66
CA PHE A 61 -14.06 10.17 3.59
C PHE A 61 -15.45 9.57 3.87
N ARG A 62 -16.24 10.18 4.77
CA ARG A 62 -17.66 9.84 4.93
C ARG A 62 -18.50 10.67 3.97
#